data_AF-A0AAF0Z398-F1
#
_entry.id   AF-A0AAF0Z398-F1
#
_cell.length_a   1.000
_cell.length_b   1.000
_cell.length_c   1.000
_cell.angle_alpha   90.00
_cell.angle_beta   90.00
_cell.angle_gamma   90.00
#
_symmetry.space_group_name_H-M   'P 1'
#
loop_
_entity.id
_entity.type
_entity.pdbx_description
1 polymer ?
#
loop_
_entity_poly.entity_id
_entity_poly.type
_entity_poly.pdbx_seq_one_letter_code
_entity_poly.pdbx_strand_id
1 'polypeptide(L)'
;MVREKVTVSTRTLQWKCVESKADNKRLYYGRFILSPLMKGQADTIGIAMRRALLGEIEGTCITRAKSEKIPHEYSTLVGIQESVHDILMNLKEIVLRSNLYGTCDASICVRGPGYVTAQDIILPPYVEVVDNTQHIASLTEPIELHIGLQIERSRGYLIKTPNNNFQGGSYPIDAVFMPVRNANHSIHSYGNGNDKQEILFLEIWTNGSLTPKEALHEASRNLIDLFIPFLHTEEENLHLADNQHMVPLPPFTFHDNLDKLRKNTKKIALKSIFIDQSELPPRIYNYLKRSNIYTLLDLLNNSQEDLMKIEHFRINDVKQILGILEKHFSIDLPKKSKMGFESLAQLIDSESG
;
A
#
# COMPACT_ATOMS: atom_id res chain seq x y z
N MET A 1 -26.25 -3.90 -30.49
CA MET A 1 -26.08 -4.99 -29.50
C MET A 1 -24.96 -5.91 -29.97
N VAL A 2 -23.71 -5.62 -29.59
CA VAL A 2 -22.59 -6.55 -29.83
C VAL A 2 -22.54 -7.49 -28.64
N ARG A 3 -23.07 -8.71 -28.78
CA ARG A 3 -22.84 -9.79 -27.81
C ARG A 3 -21.44 -10.33 -28.06
N GLU A 4 -20.44 -9.81 -27.35
CA GLU A 4 -19.15 -10.48 -27.29
C GLU A 4 -19.35 -11.86 -26.66
N LYS A 5 -19.10 -12.91 -27.44
CA LYS A 5 -19.06 -14.29 -26.96
C LYS A 5 -17.85 -14.42 -26.04
N VAL A 6 -18.09 -14.42 -24.73
CA VAL A 6 -17.06 -14.74 -23.73
C VAL A 6 -16.82 -16.25 -23.78
N THR A 7 -15.69 -16.66 -24.35
CA THR A 7 -15.23 -18.06 -24.34
C THR A 7 -14.72 -18.40 -22.94
N VAL A 8 -15.48 -19.17 -22.16
CA VAL A 8 -15.11 -19.57 -20.79
C VAL A 8 -14.29 -20.87 -20.84
N SER A 9 -13.07 -20.85 -20.31
CA SER A 9 -12.23 -22.05 -20.13
C SER A 9 -12.77 -22.91 -19.00
N THR A 10 -12.92 -24.21 -19.23
CA THR A 10 -13.67 -25.13 -18.34
C THR A 10 -12.87 -25.73 -17.17
N ARG A 11 -11.60 -25.36 -16.97
CA ARG A 11 -10.74 -26.04 -15.96
C ARG A 11 -10.00 -25.16 -14.96
N THR A 12 -9.84 -23.86 -15.20
CA THR A 12 -9.10 -22.98 -14.29
C THR A 12 -9.90 -21.73 -13.99
N LEU A 13 -9.95 -21.35 -12.71
CA LEU A 13 -10.57 -20.11 -12.28
C LEU A 13 -9.82 -18.94 -12.91
N GLN A 14 -10.50 -18.17 -13.75
CA GLN A 14 -9.92 -17.04 -14.46
C GLN A 14 -10.79 -15.82 -14.27
N TRP A 15 -10.13 -14.66 -14.12
CA TRP A 15 -10.81 -13.37 -14.18
C TRP A 15 -10.41 -12.63 -15.45
N LYS A 16 -11.33 -11.84 -15.98
CA LYS A 16 -11.11 -11.01 -17.17
C LYS A 16 -11.82 -9.67 -17.04
N CYS A 17 -11.18 -8.60 -17.52
CA CYS A 17 -11.84 -7.32 -17.74
C CYS A 17 -12.70 -7.41 -19.01
N VAL A 18 -14.01 -7.20 -18.85
CA VAL A 18 -14.98 -7.20 -19.95
C VAL A 18 -15.08 -5.81 -20.55
N GLU A 19 -15.15 -4.81 -19.68
CA GLU A 19 -15.42 -3.44 -20.07
C GLU A 19 -14.61 -2.52 -19.17
N SER A 20 -14.00 -1.51 -19.77
CA SER A 20 -13.35 -0.43 -19.05
C SER A 20 -13.66 0.86 -19.79
N LYS A 21 -14.20 1.83 -19.07
CA LYS A 21 -14.60 3.14 -19.58
C LYS A 21 -14.08 4.23 -18.67
N ALA A 22 -13.66 5.33 -19.26
CA ALA A 22 -13.33 6.56 -18.56
C ALA A 22 -14.27 7.64 -19.10
N ASP A 23 -15.37 7.90 -18.39
CA ASP A 23 -16.38 8.87 -18.82
C ASP A 23 -15.86 10.30 -18.63
N ASN A 24 -15.20 10.55 -17.50
CA ASN A 24 -14.51 11.79 -17.19
C ASN A 24 -13.24 11.48 -16.37
N LYS A 25 -12.35 12.47 -16.19
CA LYS A 25 -11.14 12.36 -15.35
C LYS A 25 -11.45 11.85 -13.94
N ARG A 26 -12.67 12.12 -13.43
CA ARG A 26 -13.14 11.71 -12.09
C ARG A 26 -14.10 10.53 -12.06
N LEU A 27 -14.37 9.87 -13.18
CA LEU A 27 -15.30 8.75 -13.21
C LEU A 27 -14.79 7.66 -14.14
N TYR A 28 -14.11 6.67 -13.54
CA TYR A 28 -13.67 5.48 -14.25
C TYR A 28 -14.55 4.31 -13.86
N TYR A 29 -14.96 3.54 -14.87
CA TYR A 29 -15.77 2.33 -14.73
C TYR A 29 -14.99 1.11 -15.22
N GLY A 30 -15.12 0.01 -14.49
CA GLY A 30 -14.59 -1.28 -14.89
C GLY A 30 -15.56 -2.41 -14.56
N ARG A 31 -15.76 -3.31 -15.52
CA ARG A 31 -16.54 -4.54 -15.35
C ARG A 31 -15.64 -5.75 -15.51
N PHE A 32 -15.64 -6.61 -14.51
CA PHE A 32 -14.81 -7.80 -14.43
C PHE A 32 -15.68 -9.05 -14.32
N ILE A 33 -15.22 -10.14 -14.91
CA ILE A 33 -15.81 -11.48 -14.78
C ILE A 33 -14.85 -12.36 -14.02
N LEU A 34 -15.37 -13.23 -13.14
CA LEU A 34 -14.68 -14.35 -12.54
C LEU A 34 -15.47 -15.65 -12.78
N SER A 35 -14.84 -16.63 -13.42
CA SER A 35 -15.45 -17.93 -13.77
C SER A 35 -14.39 -19.00 -14.06
N PRO A 36 -14.71 -20.31 -13.94
CA PRO A 36 -15.95 -20.87 -13.41
C PRO A 36 -15.94 -20.93 -11.87
N LEU A 37 -17.09 -20.67 -11.23
CA LEU A 37 -17.28 -20.80 -9.79
C LEU A 37 -18.31 -21.90 -9.48
N MET A 38 -18.18 -22.55 -8.33
CA MET A 38 -19.22 -23.46 -7.81
C MET A 38 -20.35 -22.65 -7.17
N LYS A 39 -21.53 -23.26 -7.07
CA LYS A 39 -22.70 -22.64 -6.45
C LYS A 39 -22.39 -22.05 -5.06
N GLY A 40 -22.68 -20.76 -4.86
CA GLY A 40 -22.47 -20.02 -3.61
C GLY A 40 -21.07 -19.43 -3.41
N GLN A 41 -20.08 -19.82 -4.23
CA GLN A 41 -18.75 -19.18 -4.19
C GLN A 41 -18.82 -17.75 -4.74
N ALA A 42 -19.68 -17.49 -5.73
CA ALA A 42 -19.81 -16.16 -6.32
C ALA A 42 -20.36 -15.14 -5.31
N ASP A 43 -21.33 -15.53 -4.47
CA ASP A 43 -21.85 -14.68 -3.39
C ASP A 43 -20.75 -14.35 -2.37
N THR A 44 -20.03 -15.37 -1.90
CA THR A 44 -18.95 -15.20 -0.93
C THR A 44 -17.90 -14.21 -1.44
N ILE A 45 -17.41 -14.41 -2.67
CA ILE A 45 -16.38 -13.54 -3.26
C ILE A 45 -16.96 -12.15 -3.57
N GLY A 46 -18.18 -12.06 -4.11
CA GLY A 46 -18.82 -10.80 -4.47
C GLY A 46 -19.04 -9.88 -3.28
N ILE A 47 -19.56 -10.43 -2.17
CA ILE A 47 -19.78 -9.68 -0.92
C ILE A 47 -18.45 -9.24 -0.32
N ALA A 48 -17.47 -10.14 -0.22
CA ALA A 48 -16.15 -9.82 0.33
C ALA A 48 -15.45 -8.73 -0.48
N MET A 49 -15.42 -8.87 -1.81
CA MET A 49 -14.83 -7.88 -2.71
C MET A 49 -15.52 -6.53 -2.60
N ARG A 50 -16.86 -6.50 -2.58
CA ARG A 50 -17.59 -5.23 -2.43
C ARG A 50 -17.24 -4.52 -1.13
N ARG A 51 -17.10 -5.25 -0.02
CA ARG A 51 -16.70 -4.69 1.28
C ARG A 51 -15.28 -4.13 1.24
N ALA A 52 -14.33 -4.90 0.72
CA ALA A 52 -12.93 -4.48 0.61
C ALA A 52 -12.77 -3.26 -0.31
N LEU A 53 -13.44 -3.25 -1.46
CA LEU A 53 -13.40 -2.14 -2.42
C LEU A 53 -13.90 -0.82 -1.81
N LEU A 54 -14.97 -0.86 -1.01
CA LEU A 54 -15.57 0.35 -0.44
C LEU A 54 -14.94 0.78 0.90
N GLY A 55 -14.36 -0.15 1.65
CA GLY A 55 -13.91 0.11 3.03
C GLY A 55 -12.40 0.11 3.24
N GLU A 56 -11.66 -0.69 2.48
CA GLU A 56 -10.26 -1.00 2.80
C GLU A 56 -9.25 -0.38 1.83
N ILE A 57 -9.72 0.21 0.74
CA ILE A 57 -8.85 0.88 -0.23
C ILE A 57 -8.41 2.24 0.33
N GLU A 58 -7.12 2.51 0.20
CA GLU A 58 -6.52 3.77 0.63
C GLU A 58 -6.72 4.88 -0.40
N GLY A 59 -7.12 6.05 0.08
CA GLY A 59 -7.24 7.27 -0.71
C GLY A 59 -6.24 8.33 -0.23
N THR A 60 -5.89 9.25 -1.12
CA THR A 60 -5.12 10.46 -0.79
C THR A 60 -6.05 11.66 -0.86
N CYS A 61 -6.05 12.50 0.18
CA CYS A 61 -6.82 13.75 0.18
C CYS A 61 -6.15 14.84 1.03
N ILE A 62 -6.65 16.07 0.89
CA ILE A 62 -6.24 17.23 1.69
C ILE A 62 -7.00 17.17 3.01
N THR A 63 -6.28 17.21 4.13
CA THR A 63 -6.88 17.08 5.47
C THR A 63 -6.81 18.36 6.29
N ARG A 64 -5.94 19.30 5.94
CA ARG A 64 -5.84 20.61 6.58
C ARG A 64 -5.46 21.68 5.58
N ALA A 65 -5.97 22.88 5.80
CA ALA A 65 -5.53 24.10 5.13
C ALA A 65 -5.09 25.12 6.20
N LYS A 66 -3.95 25.78 6.00
CA LYS A 66 -3.40 26.80 6.89
C LYS A 66 -3.28 28.12 6.15
N SER A 67 -3.81 29.19 6.71
CA SER A 67 -3.63 30.53 6.18
C SER A 67 -3.53 31.53 7.33
N GLU A 68 -2.57 32.45 7.24
CA GLU A 68 -2.31 33.46 8.27
C GLU A 68 -3.30 34.65 8.20
N LYS A 69 -3.86 34.89 7.01
CA LYS A 69 -4.76 36.04 6.77
C LYS A 69 -6.22 35.77 7.17
N ILE A 70 -6.54 34.55 7.58
CA ILE A 70 -7.92 34.13 7.86
C ILE A 70 -8.14 34.12 9.38
N PRO A 71 -9.14 34.85 9.90
CA PRO A 71 -9.49 34.80 11.31
C PRO A 71 -10.31 33.56 11.67
N HIS A 72 -11.32 33.20 10.85
CA HIS A 72 -12.19 32.05 11.08
C HIS A 72 -12.78 31.48 9.77
N GLU A 73 -13.31 30.26 9.82
CA GLU A 73 -13.79 29.50 8.64
C GLU A 73 -14.98 30.14 7.90
N TYR A 74 -15.80 30.95 8.58
CA TYR A 74 -16.93 31.67 7.98
C TYR A 74 -16.59 33.08 7.49
N SER A 75 -15.31 33.44 7.45
CA SER A 75 -14.92 34.80 7.05
C SER A 75 -14.88 34.93 5.52
N THR A 76 -15.05 36.16 5.05
CA THR A 76 -14.81 36.54 3.67
C THR A 76 -13.49 37.31 3.57
N LEU A 77 -12.75 37.08 2.49
CA LEU A 77 -11.49 37.76 2.24
C LEU A 77 -11.71 38.86 1.20
N VAL A 78 -11.25 40.08 1.50
CA VAL A 78 -11.32 41.19 0.55
C VAL A 78 -10.51 40.85 -0.71
N GLY A 79 -11.12 41.03 -1.88
CA GLY A 79 -10.49 40.71 -3.17
C GLY A 79 -10.64 39.25 -3.63
N ILE A 80 -11.34 38.39 -2.88
CA ILE A 80 -11.71 37.03 -3.27
C ILE A 80 -13.24 36.93 -3.36
N GLN A 81 -13.74 36.27 -4.40
CA GLN A 81 -15.17 36.13 -4.62
C GLN A 81 -15.83 35.13 -3.65
N GLU A 82 -15.16 34.02 -3.36
CA GLU A 82 -15.65 32.92 -2.54
C GLU A 82 -15.38 33.15 -1.04
N SER A 83 -16.22 32.58 -0.18
CA SER A 83 -15.94 32.56 1.26
C SER A 83 -14.85 31.54 1.60
N VAL A 84 -14.26 31.66 2.79
CA VAL A 84 -13.27 30.66 3.26
C VAL A 84 -13.87 29.26 3.32
N HIS A 85 -15.13 29.14 3.74
CA HIS A 85 -15.84 27.87 3.76
C HIS A 85 -15.96 27.26 2.35
N ASP A 86 -16.30 28.07 1.35
CA ASP A 86 -16.41 27.61 -0.04
C ASP A 86 -15.04 27.14 -0.56
N ILE A 87 -13.96 27.86 -0.23
CA ILE A 87 -12.58 27.43 -0.57
C ILE A 87 -12.27 26.07 0.07
N LEU A 88 -12.60 25.86 1.34
CA LEU A 88 -12.39 24.58 2.02
C LEU A 88 -13.20 23.45 1.37
N MET A 89 -14.44 23.72 0.95
CA MET A 89 -15.27 22.74 0.22
C MET A 89 -14.70 22.43 -1.16
N ASN A 90 -14.23 23.45 -1.89
CA ASN A 90 -13.60 23.27 -3.19
C ASN A 90 -12.29 22.45 -3.08
N LEU A 91 -11.49 22.70 -2.04
CA LEU A 91 -10.29 21.90 -1.74
C LEU A 91 -10.64 20.44 -1.41
N LYS A 92 -11.75 20.18 -0.72
CA LYS A 92 -12.24 18.83 -0.41
C LYS A 92 -12.62 18.04 -1.67
N GLU A 93 -13.06 18.71 -2.74
CA GLU A 93 -13.42 18.07 -4.01
C GLU A 93 -12.22 17.66 -4.86
N ILE A 94 -11.02 18.15 -4.56
CA ILE A 94 -9.80 17.84 -5.31
C ILE A 94 -9.43 16.37 -5.09
N VAL A 95 -9.32 15.64 -6.19
CA VAL A 95 -8.89 14.24 -6.19
C VAL A 95 -7.39 14.18 -6.45
N LEU A 96 -6.66 13.58 -5.50
CA LEU A 96 -5.22 13.39 -5.57
C LEU A 96 -4.87 11.91 -5.76
N ARG A 97 -3.80 11.66 -6.50
CA ARG A 97 -3.16 10.35 -6.64
C ARG A 97 -1.76 10.44 -6.04
N SER A 98 -1.43 9.55 -5.11
CA SER A 98 -0.07 9.46 -4.57
C SER A 98 0.21 8.08 -3.98
N ASN A 99 1.50 7.74 -3.87
CA ASN A 99 2.00 6.58 -3.12
C ASN A 99 2.73 7.06 -1.86
N LEU A 100 2.10 7.98 -1.12
CA LEU A 100 2.66 8.58 0.09
C LEU A 100 2.56 7.61 1.28
N TYR A 101 3.58 7.61 2.13
CA TYR A 101 3.49 7.09 3.49
C TYR A 101 3.50 8.26 4.49
N GLY A 102 2.43 8.40 5.28
CA GLY A 102 2.30 9.47 6.28
C GLY A 102 1.63 10.75 5.76
N THR A 103 2.11 11.90 6.23
CA THR A 103 1.61 13.24 5.85
C THR A 103 2.63 13.98 5.00
N CYS A 104 2.13 14.87 4.14
CA CYS A 104 2.93 15.68 3.24
C CYS A 104 2.37 17.08 3.17
N ASP A 105 3.25 18.08 3.06
CA ASP A 105 2.85 19.47 2.92
C ASP A 105 2.85 19.88 1.43
N ALA A 106 1.89 20.72 1.07
CA ALA A 106 1.77 21.38 -0.22
C ALA A 106 1.36 22.84 -0.01
N SER A 107 1.38 23.66 -1.05
CA SER A 107 0.95 25.06 -0.92
C SER A 107 0.32 25.61 -2.18
N ILE A 108 -0.47 26.66 -2.03
CA ILE A 108 -1.01 27.47 -3.12
C ILE A 108 -0.45 28.86 -2.93
N CYS A 109 0.21 29.40 -3.97
CA CYS A 109 0.75 30.76 -3.97
C CYS A 109 0.42 31.40 -5.32
N VAL A 110 -0.63 32.21 -5.35
CA VAL A 110 -1.12 32.86 -6.58
C VAL A 110 -1.34 34.35 -6.34
N ARG A 111 -0.97 35.16 -7.34
CA ARG A 111 -1.21 36.60 -7.37
C ARG A 111 -2.31 36.92 -8.36
N GLY A 112 -3.34 37.63 -7.91
CA GLY A 112 -4.48 38.04 -8.72
C GLY A 112 -4.20 39.25 -9.61
N PRO A 113 -5.20 39.70 -10.40
CA PRO A 113 -6.53 39.10 -10.55
C PRO A 113 -6.52 37.86 -11.46
N GLY A 114 -7.37 36.87 -11.17
CA GLY A 114 -7.45 35.62 -11.94
C GLY A 114 -8.16 34.47 -11.22
N TYR A 115 -8.38 33.37 -11.95
CA TYR A 115 -8.92 32.13 -11.38
C TYR A 115 -7.82 31.27 -10.80
N VAL A 116 -8.07 30.72 -9.61
CA VAL A 116 -7.21 29.75 -8.93
C VAL A 116 -7.85 28.37 -9.08
N THR A 117 -7.09 27.45 -9.66
CA THR A 117 -7.52 26.08 -9.94
C THR A 117 -6.58 25.07 -9.27
N ALA A 118 -6.96 23.78 -9.29
CA ALA A 118 -6.10 22.72 -8.75
C ALA A 118 -4.74 22.60 -9.46
N GLN A 119 -4.59 23.16 -10.67
CA GLN A 119 -3.29 23.24 -11.34
C GLN A 119 -2.30 24.15 -10.61
N ASP A 120 -2.78 25.16 -9.88
CA ASP A 120 -1.95 26.15 -9.21
C ASP A 120 -1.40 25.67 -7.85
N ILE A 121 -1.72 24.42 -7.47
CA ILE A 121 -1.21 23.79 -6.26
C ILE A 121 0.24 23.36 -6.52
N ILE A 122 1.13 23.86 -5.68
CA ILE A 122 2.53 23.46 -5.63
C ILE A 122 2.60 22.13 -4.87
N LEU A 123 2.68 21.05 -5.63
CA LEU A 123 2.72 19.68 -5.13
C LEU A 123 4.13 19.11 -5.14
N PRO A 124 4.46 18.20 -4.20
CA PRO A 124 5.68 17.42 -4.29
C PRO A 124 5.63 16.41 -5.44
N PRO A 125 6.78 15.92 -5.91
CA PRO A 125 6.88 15.12 -7.14
C PRO A 125 6.18 13.75 -7.09
N TYR A 126 5.79 13.28 -5.91
CA TYR A 126 5.10 11.99 -5.71
C TYR A 126 3.57 12.13 -5.53
N VAL A 127 3.03 13.35 -5.67
CA VAL A 127 1.59 13.62 -5.62
C VAL A 127 1.16 14.24 -6.94
N GLU A 128 0.10 13.71 -7.52
CA GLU A 128 -0.48 14.18 -8.78
C GLU A 128 -1.94 14.56 -8.56
N VAL A 129 -2.37 15.67 -9.18
CA VAL A 129 -3.79 16.03 -9.27
C VAL A 129 -4.41 15.27 -10.44
N VAL A 130 -5.55 14.62 -10.19
CA VAL A 130 -6.28 13.89 -11.23
C VAL A 130 -7.02 14.84 -12.17
N ASP A 131 -7.57 15.92 -11.62
CA ASP A 131 -8.30 16.94 -12.37
C ASP A 131 -7.83 18.36 -12.06
N ASN A 132 -6.97 18.85 -12.94
CA ASN A 132 -6.36 20.18 -12.85
C ASN A 132 -7.37 21.32 -13.02
N THR A 133 -8.59 21.04 -13.48
CA THR A 133 -9.61 22.06 -13.78
C THR A 133 -10.53 22.37 -12.60
N GLN A 134 -10.38 21.68 -11.45
CA GLN A 134 -11.16 21.99 -10.25
C GLN A 134 -10.94 23.45 -9.87
N HIS A 135 -12.03 24.21 -9.80
CA HIS A 135 -12.00 25.57 -9.31
C HIS A 135 -11.79 25.58 -7.80
N ILE A 136 -10.96 26.51 -7.32
CA ILE A 136 -10.69 26.71 -5.89
C ILE A 136 -11.24 28.08 -5.46
N ALA A 137 -10.80 29.15 -6.13
CA ALA A 137 -11.16 30.52 -5.81
C ALA A 137 -10.98 31.45 -7.02
N SER A 138 -11.57 32.64 -6.97
CA SER A 138 -11.50 33.70 -7.98
C SER A 138 -11.02 34.99 -7.31
N LEU A 139 -9.86 35.49 -7.73
CA LEU A 139 -9.24 36.71 -7.23
C LEU A 139 -9.70 37.90 -8.08
N THR A 140 -10.46 38.82 -7.50
CA THR A 140 -10.99 40.00 -8.19
C THR A 140 -10.03 41.18 -8.17
N GLU A 141 -9.14 41.22 -7.17
CA GLU A 141 -8.16 42.29 -6.94
C GLU A 141 -6.72 41.76 -7.07
N PRO A 142 -5.70 42.64 -7.20
CA PRO A 142 -4.29 42.25 -7.23
C PRO A 142 -3.78 41.85 -5.84
N ILE A 143 -4.39 40.83 -5.25
CA ILE A 143 -4.06 40.28 -3.95
C ILE A 143 -3.24 38.99 -4.09
N GLU A 144 -2.45 38.70 -3.07
CA GLU A 144 -1.68 37.45 -2.97
C GLU A 144 -2.38 36.47 -2.03
N LEU A 145 -2.80 35.34 -2.60
CA LEU A 145 -3.39 34.22 -1.89
C LEU A 145 -2.29 33.21 -1.54
N HIS A 146 -2.10 32.98 -0.24
CA HIS A 146 -1.20 31.96 0.28
C HIS A 146 -1.95 31.00 1.21
N ILE A 147 -1.97 29.72 0.84
CA ILE A 147 -2.59 28.65 1.61
C ILE A 147 -1.59 27.49 1.71
N GLY A 148 -1.20 27.11 2.92
CA GLY A 148 -0.50 25.85 3.19
C GLY A 148 -1.50 24.70 3.27
N LEU A 149 -1.19 23.56 2.70
CA LEU A 149 -2.05 22.38 2.66
C LEU A 149 -1.33 21.20 3.27
N GLN A 150 -2.06 20.37 4.00
CA GLN A 150 -1.56 19.08 4.47
C GLN A 150 -2.33 17.95 3.79
N ILE A 151 -1.60 17.11 3.08
CA ILE A 151 -2.07 15.95 2.35
C ILE A 151 -1.75 14.69 3.15
N GLU A 152 -2.71 13.77 3.22
CA GLU A 152 -2.56 12.52 3.95
C GLU A 152 -3.08 11.38 3.07
N ARG A 153 -2.50 10.19 3.22
CA ARG A 153 -3.01 8.96 2.63
C ARG A 153 -3.47 8.04 3.76
N SER A 154 -4.73 7.66 3.74
CA SER A 154 -5.34 6.82 4.79
C SER A 154 -6.51 6.00 4.24
N ARG A 155 -7.22 5.29 5.12
CA ARG A 155 -8.40 4.46 4.78
C ARG A 155 -9.67 5.04 5.37
N GLY A 156 -10.77 4.87 4.65
CA GLY A 156 -12.11 5.18 5.14
C GLY A 156 -12.41 6.68 5.26
N TYR A 157 -13.28 7.01 6.21
CA TYR A 157 -13.70 8.38 6.47
C TYR A 157 -13.27 8.78 7.88
N LEU A 158 -12.44 9.83 7.96
CA LEU A 158 -12.05 10.40 9.25
C LEU A 158 -12.69 11.78 9.38
N ILE A 159 -13.69 11.86 10.26
CA ILE A 159 -14.20 13.14 10.74
C ILE A 159 -13.15 13.66 11.71
N LYS A 160 -12.37 14.67 11.30
CA LYS A 160 -11.53 15.40 12.26
C LYS A 160 -12.48 16.26 13.09
N THR A 161 -12.78 15.83 14.31
CA THR A 161 -13.45 16.69 15.30
C THR A 161 -12.64 17.98 15.43
N PRO A 162 -13.30 19.15 15.47
CA PRO A 162 -12.59 20.39 15.75
C PRO A 162 -12.03 20.29 17.16
N ASN A 163 -10.76 19.91 17.28
CA ASN A 163 -10.05 20.14 18.52
C ASN A 163 -10.07 21.65 18.71
N ASN A 164 -10.57 22.13 19.85
CA ASN A 164 -10.62 23.55 20.25
C ASN A 164 -9.26 24.28 20.22
N ASN A 165 -8.18 23.57 19.86
CA ASN A 165 -6.87 24.13 19.61
C ASN A 165 -6.74 24.51 18.12
N PHE A 166 -7.49 25.53 17.70
CA PHE A 166 -7.18 26.31 16.49
C PHE A 166 -5.88 27.08 16.70
N GLN A 167 -4.76 26.38 16.84
CA GLN A 167 -3.46 27.01 16.96
C GLN A 167 -3.05 27.56 15.58
N GLY A 168 -3.20 28.88 15.41
CA GLY A 168 -2.50 29.64 14.36
C GLY A 168 -3.00 29.48 12.93
N GLY A 169 -4.31 29.62 12.69
CA GLY A 169 -4.87 29.73 11.33
C GLY A 169 -4.90 28.41 10.53
N SER A 170 -4.91 27.26 11.22
CA SER A 170 -5.09 25.94 10.61
C SER A 170 -6.55 25.49 10.70
N TYR A 171 -7.14 25.15 9.57
CA TYR A 171 -8.51 24.68 9.41
C TYR A 171 -8.51 23.20 9.01
N PRO A 172 -9.15 22.31 9.79
CA PRO A 172 -9.33 20.93 9.39
C PRO A 172 -10.31 20.83 8.22
N ILE A 173 -10.02 19.95 7.28
CA ILE A 173 -10.93 19.58 6.20
C ILE A 173 -11.36 18.13 6.44
N ASP A 174 -12.65 17.85 6.29
CA ASP A 174 -13.20 16.51 6.36
C ASP A 174 -12.56 15.60 5.31
N ALA A 175 -11.80 14.61 5.77
CA ALA A 175 -10.99 13.79 4.92
C ALA A 175 -11.76 12.57 4.41
N VAL A 176 -12.07 12.56 3.11
CA VAL A 176 -12.72 11.45 2.41
C VAL A 176 -11.66 10.61 1.70
N PHE A 177 -11.15 9.56 2.35
CA PHE A 177 -10.12 8.68 1.77
C PHE A 177 -10.74 7.51 0.97
N MET A 178 -11.85 7.75 0.28
CA MET A 178 -12.61 6.72 -0.44
C MET A 178 -12.52 6.93 -1.96
N PRO A 179 -11.54 6.31 -2.64
CA PRO A 179 -11.37 6.46 -4.08
C PRO A 179 -12.39 5.66 -4.90
N VAL A 180 -12.93 4.57 -4.34
CA VAL A 180 -14.03 3.81 -4.94
C VAL A 180 -15.36 4.46 -4.56
N ARG A 181 -16.09 4.96 -5.55
CA ARG A 181 -17.40 5.61 -5.38
C ARG A 181 -18.53 4.60 -5.26
N ASN A 182 -18.47 3.53 -6.05
CA ASN A 182 -19.47 2.49 -6.04
C ASN A 182 -18.86 1.14 -6.45
N ALA A 183 -19.42 0.06 -5.91
CA ALA A 183 -19.09 -1.30 -6.30
C ALA A 183 -20.36 -2.15 -6.28
N ASN A 184 -20.63 -2.83 -7.39
CA ASN A 184 -21.76 -3.73 -7.55
C ASN A 184 -21.26 -5.13 -7.94
N HIS A 185 -22.04 -6.15 -7.58
CA HIS A 185 -21.78 -7.50 -8.05
C HIS A 185 -23.08 -8.15 -8.51
N SER A 186 -22.98 -8.96 -9.57
CA SER A 186 -24.09 -9.76 -10.05
C SER A 186 -23.62 -11.16 -10.38
N ILE A 187 -24.50 -12.14 -10.20
CA ILE A 187 -24.19 -13.55 -10.34
C ILE A 187 -25.04 -14.13 -11.45
N HIS A 188 -24.40 -14.88 -12.34
CA HIS A 188 -25.09 -15.61 -13.40
C HIS A 188 -24.81 -17.10 -13.25
N SER A 189 -25.86 -17.88 -12.99
CA SER A 189 -25.76 -19.34 -12.93
C SER A 189 -26.00 -19.94 -14.32
N TYR A 190 -25.18 -20.93 -14.69
CA TYR A 190 -25.29 -21.68 -15.94
C TYR A 190 -24.93 -23.15 -15.73
N GLY A 191 -25.39 -24.02 -16.64
CA GLY A 191 -25.25 -25.48 -16.51
C GLY A 191 -26.60 -26.18 -16.46
N ASN A 192 -26.62 -27.46 -16.80
CA ASN A 192 -27.83 -28.29 -16.88
C ASN A 192 -27.75 -29.42 -15.84
N GLY A 193 -28.79 -29.64 -15.04
CA GLY A 193 -28.81 -30.68 -13.99
C GLY A 193 -28.16 -30.25 -12.66
N ASN A 194 -27.36 -31.14 -12.07
CA ASN A 194 -26.74 -30.96 -10.75
C ASN A 194 -25.43 -30.14 -10.77
N ASP A 195 -24.77 -30.01 -11.91
CA ASP A 195 -23.50 -29.27 -12.06
C ASP A 195 -23.75 -27.79 -12.42
N LYS A 196 -24.39 -27.06 -11.50
CA LYS A 196 -24.60 -25.61 -11.67
C LYS A 196 -23.31 -24.86 -11.36
N GLN A 197 -22.78 -24.18 -12.37
CA GLN A 197 -21.66 -23.26 -12.25
C GLN A 197 -22.16 -21.82 -12.19
N GLU A 198 -21.36 -20.96 -11.59
CA GLU A 198 -21.64 -19.54 -11.43
C GLU A 198 -20.55 -18.70 -12.10
N ILE A 199 -20.97 -17.54 -12.58
CA ILE A 199 -20.12 -16.46 -13.07
C ILE A 199 -20.38 -15.26 -12.17
N LEU A 200 -19.32 -14.72 -11.58
CA LEU A 200 -19.39 -13.47 -10.84
C LEU A 200 -19.02 -12.32 -11.78
N PHE A 201 -19.89 -11.31 -11.85
CA PHE A 201 -19.60 -10.04 -12.46
C PHE A 201 -19.38 -8.99 -11.37
N LEU A 202 -18.25 -8.28 -11.42
CA LEU A 202 -17.93 -7.16 -10.55
C LEU A 202 -17.93 -5.88 -11.37
N GLU A 203 -18.62 -4.86 -10.88
CA GLU A 203 -18.69 -3.54 -11.49
C GLU A 203 -18.15 -2.52 -10.49
N ILE A 204 -17.17 -1.72 -10.90
CA ILE A 204 -16.41 -0.84 -10.02
C ILE A 204 -16.37 0.56 -10.64
N TRP A 205 -16.73 1.57 -9.84
CA TRP A 205 -16.64 2.98 -10.20
C TRP A 205 -15.66 3.69 -9.28
N THR A 206 -14.65 4.34 -9.83
CA THR A 206 -13.63 5.08 -9.08
C THR A 206 -13.58 6.56 -9.45
N ASN A 207 -13.04 7.37 -8.56
CA ASN A 207 -12.90 8.82 -8.73
C ASN A 207 -11.69 9.25 -9.61
N GLY A 208 -11.03 8.30 -10.27
CA GLY A 208 -9.87 8.54 -11.14
C GLY A 208 -8.50 8.52 -10.45
N SER A 209 -8.40 8.59 -9.11
CA SER A 209 -7.10 8.46 -8.42
C SER A 209 -6.52 7.05 -8.53
N LEU A 210 -7.41 6.05 -8.61
CA LEU A 210 -7.09 4.64 -8.76
C LEU A 210 -7.92 4.09 -9.92
N THR A 211 -7.32 3.28 -10.79
CA THR A 211 -8.08 2.60 -11.85
C THR A 211 -8.92 1.46 -11.25
N PRO A 212 -10.07 1.10 -11.86
CA PRO A 212 -10.88 -0.04 -11.39
C PRO A 212 -10.09 -1.35 -11.27
N LYS A 213 -9.09 -1.55 -12.14
CA LYS A 213 -8.21 -2.72 -12.11
C LYS A 213 -7.26 -2.68 -10.92
N GLU A 214 -6.61 -1.54 -10.67
CA GLU A 214 -5.75 -1.38 -9.49
C GLU A 214 -6.57 -1.53 -8.20
N ALA A 215 -7.79 -0.98 -8.15
CA ALA A 215 -8.72 -1.15 -7.03
C ALA A 215 -9.03 -2.62 -6.76
N LEU A 216 -9.32 -3.40 -7.81
CA LEU A 216 -9.55 -4.84 -7.70
C LEU A 216 -8.32 -5.57 -7.12
N HIS A 217 -7.11 -5.21 -7.56
CA HIS A 217 -5.87 -5.80 -7.07
C HIS A 217 -5.59 -5.45 -5.60
N GLU A 218 -5.79 -4.19 -5.21
CA GLU A 218 -5.59 -3.72 -3.83
C GLU A 218 -6.61 -4.38 -2.89
N ALA A 219 -7.88 -4.41 -3.26
CA ALA A 219 -8.93 -5.11 -2.50
C ALA A 219 -8.65 -6.61 -2.37
N SER A 220 -8.18 -7.26 -3.43
CA SER A 220 -7.81 -8.68 -3.38
C SER A 220 -6.66 -8.93 -2.41
N ARG A 221 -5.64 -8.07 -2.42
CA ARG A 221 -4.50 -8.16 -1.50
C ARG A 221 -4.95 -8.00 -0.06
N ASN A 222 -5.73 -6.97 0.24
CA ASN A 222 -6.25 -6.73 1.59
C ASN A 222 -7.07 -7.92 2.10
N LEU A 223 -7.94 -8.49 1.27
CA LEU A 223 -8.69 -9.70 1.64
C LEU A 223 -7.79 -10.89 1.90
N ILE A 224 -6.78 -11.14 1.06
CA ILE A 224 -5.82 -12.23 1.28
C ILE A 224 -5.07 -12.02 2.60
N ASP A 225 -4.61 -10.80 2.87
CA ASP A 225 -3.89 -10.46 4.09
C ASP A 225 -4.72 -10.72 5.35
N LEU A 226 -6.04 -10.54 5.30
CA LEU A 226 -6.97 -10.91 6.39
C LEU A 226 -7.03 -12.42 6.64
N PHE A 227 -6.84 -13.24 5.60
CA PHE A 227 -6.87 -14.70 5.72
C PHE A 227 -5.51 -15.33 6.07
N ILE A 228 -4.40 -14.62 5.86
CA ILE A 228 -3.04 -15.11 6.17
C ILE A 228 -2.92 -15.66 7.61
N PRO A 229 -3.42 -14.98 8.66
CA PRO A 229 -3.33 -15.48 10.04
C PRO A 229 -3.96 -16.87 10.23
N PHE A 230 -5.06 -17.18 9.53
CA PHE A 230 -5.73 -18.48 9.63
C PHE A 230 -4.99 -19.60 8.89
N LEU A 231 -4.03 -19.27 8.03
CA LEU A 231 -3.18 -20.23 7.33
C LEU A 231 -1.96 -20.63 8.15
N HIS A 232 -1.61 -19.83 9.15
CA HIS A 232 -0.59 -20.18 10.11
C HIS A 232 -1.21 -21.14 11.12
N THR A 233 -0.77 -22.39 11.11
CA THR A 233 -1.01 -23.31 12.21
C THR A 233 -0.54 -22.62 13.48
N GLU A 234 -1.37 -22.64 14.53
CA GLU A 234 -0.98 -22.25 15.89
C GLU A 234 0.15 -23.19 16.36
N GLU A 235 1.36 -22.98 15.86
CA GLU A 235 2.58 -23.61 16.38
C GLU A 235 3.05 -22.81 17.62
N GLU A 236 2.14 -22.59 18.56
CA GLU A 236 2.44 -22.08 19.88
C GLU A 236 1.95 -23.10 20.93
N ASN A 237 2.85 -24.03 21.25
CA ASN A 237 3.00 -24.64 22.58
C ASN A 237 1.71 -25.10 23.30
N LEU A 238 0.97 -26.05 22.72
CA LEU A 238 0.19 -26.96 23.55
C LEU A 238 1.10 -28.10 24.03
N HIS A 239 1.82 -27.86 25.13
CA HIS A 239 2.25 -28.93 26.02
C HIS A 239 0.99 -29.52 26.69
N LEU A 240 0.20 -30.29 25.94
CA LEU A 240 -0.85 -31.13 26.49
C LEU A 240 -0.75 -32.51 25.86
N ALA A 241 -0.16 -33.39 26.66
CA ALA A 241 -0.39 -34.84 26.74
C ALA A 241 -0.67 -35.57 25.42
N ASP A 242 0.38 -36.26 24.96
CA ASP A 242 0.36 -37.66 24.52
C ASP A 242 -1.04 -38.21 24.23
N ASN A 243 -1.45 -38.21 22.95
CA ASN A 243 -2.36 -39.21 22.41
C ASN A 243 -2.23 -39.28 20.88
N GLN A 244 -1.98 -40.51 20.43
CA GLN A 244 -1.76 -40.91 19.06
C GLN A 244 -3.05 -40.76 18.23
N HIS A 245 -2.97 -39.97 17.16
CA HIS A 245 -3.68 -40.06 15.87
C HIS A 245 -3.97 -38.67 15.29
N MET A 246 -2.97 -38.07 14.65
CA MET A 246 -3.21 -37.03 13.65
C MET A 246 -2.88 -37.58 12.28
N VAL A 247 -3.91 -37.76 11.46
CA VAL A 247 -3.77 -38.02 10.03
C VAL A 247 -3.19 -36.74 9.40
N PRO A 248 -2.05 -36.78 8.70
CA PRO A 248 -1.52 -35.59 8.02
C PRO A 248 -2.47 -35.25 6.88
N LEU A 249 -3.15 -34.10 6.97
CA LEU A 249 -3.80 -33.51 5.81
C LEU A 249 -2.71 -33.08 4.81
N PRO A 250 -2.87 -33.35 3.50
CA PRO A 250 -1.85 -33.02 2.52
C PRO A 250 -1.64 -31.50 2.46
N PRO A 251 -0.38 -31.03 2.32
CA PRO A 251 -0.08 -29.60 2.28
C PRO A 251 -0.78 -28.95 1.09
N PHE A 252 -1.67 -28.00 1.36
CA PHE A 252 -2.30 -27.20 0.32
C PHE A 252 -1.24 -26.43 -0.46
N THR A 253 -1.22 -26.59 -1.78
CA THR A 253 -0.28 -25.98 -2.74
C THR A 253 -0.29 -24.44 -2.79
N PHE A 254 -1.09 -23.78 -1.97
CA PHE A 254 -1.18 -22.31 -1.88
C PHE A 254 -0.03 -21.67 -1.10
N HIS A 255 0.52 -22.36 -0.09
CA HIS A 255 1.60 -21.82 0.75
C HIS A 255 2.86 -21.53 -0.08
N ASP A 256 3.16 -22.40 -1.05
CA ASP A 256 4.40 -22.36 -1.83
C ASP A 256 4.47 -21.17 -2.80
N ASN A 257 3.32 -20.63 -3.23
CA ASN A 257 3.26 -19.44 -4.10
C ASN A 257 3.26 -18.13 -3.30
N LEU A 258 2.63 -18.08 -2.12
CA LEU A 258 2.68 -16.91 -1.23
C LEU A 258 4.10 -16.71 -0.67
N ASP A 259 4.78 -17.81 -0.32
CA ASP A 259 6.19 -17.77 0.07
C ASP A 259 7.10 -17.25 -1.05
N LYS A 260 6.85 -17.65 -2.31
CA LYS A 260 7.60 -17.11 -3.47
C LYS A 260 7.37 -15.62 -3.67
N LEU A 261 6.12 -15.14 -3.52
CA LEU A 261 5.79 -13.72 -3.66
C LEU A 261 6.44 -12.89 -2.54
N ARG A 262 6.36 -13.38 -1.29
CA ARG A 262 7.02 -12.77 -0.12
C ARG A 262 8.53 -12.77 -0.26
N LYS A 263 9.13 -13.85 -0.75
CA LYS A 263 10.58 -13.93 -1.05
C LYS A 263 10.98 -12.92 -2.14
N ASN A 264 10.17 -12.72 -3.17
CA ASN A 264 10.45 -11.74 -4.23
C ASN A 264 10.39 -10.29 -3.72
N THR A 265 9.37 -9.92 -2.95
CA THR A 265 9.25 -8.57 -2.37
C THR A 265 10.36 -8.29 -1.36
N LYS A 266 10.71 -9.27 -0.51
CA LYS A 266 11.87 -9.18 0.40
C LYS A 266 13.20 -9.07 -0.35
N LYS A 267 13.37 -9.83 -1.44
CA LYS A 267 14.57 -9.75 -2.30
C LYS A 267 14.70 -8.40 -3.00
N ILE A 268 13.58 -7.73 -3.31
CA ILE A 268 13.57 -6.37 -3.87
C ILE A 268 13.99 -5.34 -2.81
N ALA A 269 13.47 -5.44 -1.58
CA ALA A 269 13.86 -4.55 -0.47
C ALA A 269 15.34 -4.68 -0.08
N LEU A 270 15.90 -5.89 -0.15
CA LEU A 270 17.32 -6.15 0.14
C LEU A 270 18.26 -5.66 -0.97
N LYS A 271 17.77 -5.52 -2.22
CA LYS A 271 18.55 -4.93 -3.34
C LYS A 271 18.76 -3.43 -3.19
N SER A 272 17.83 -2.72 -2.55
CA SER A 272 17.83 -1.26 -2.48
C SER A 272 18.60 -0.69 -1.29
N ILE A 273 19.04 -1.53 -0.35
CA ILE A 273 19.75 -1.09 0.85
C ILE A 273 21.25 -1.25 0.63
N PHE A 274 21.92 -0.10 0.51
CA PHE A 274 23.37 -0.02 0.44
C PHE A 274 23.97 -0.19 1.84
N ILE A 275 25.15 -0.80 1.89
CA ILE A 275 25.89 -1.01 3.15
C ILE A 275 26.24 0.34 3.82
N ASP A 276 26.37 1.41 3.04
CA ASP A 276 26.56 2.80 3.52
C ASP A 276 25.44 3.27 4.47
N GLN A 277 24.23 2.69 4.37
CA GLN A 277 23.07 3.02 5.20
C GLN A 277 22.92 2.10 6.42
N SER A 278 23.73 1.04 6.51
CA SER A 278 23.78 0.18 7.68
C SER A 278 24.75 0.78 8.71
N GLU A 279 24.38 0.80 9.99
CA GLU A 279 25.20 1.34 11.10
C GLU A 279 26.43 0.46 11.41
N LEU A 280 27.21 0.07 10.39
CA LEU A 280 28.39 -0.75 10.54
C LEU A 280 29.60 0.08 11.00
N PRO A 281 30.47 -0.49 11.85
CA PRO A 281 31.75 0.13 12.19
C PRO A 281 32.56 0.47 10.92
N PRO A 282 33.22 1.64 10.86
CA PRO A 282 33.96 2.11 9.68
C PRO A 282 35.01 1.12 9.17
N ARG A 283 35.53 0.28 10.07
CA ARG A 283 36.50 -0.77 9.76
C ARG A 283 35.87 -1.89 8.93
N ILE A 284 34.72 -2.41 9.39
CA ILE A 284 33.97 -3.49 8.72
C ILE A 284 33.48 -3.02 7.36
N TYR A 285 32.94 -1.79 7.32
CA TYR A 285 32.53 -1.12 6.09
C TYR A 285 33.65 -1.10 5.03
N ASN A 286 34.85 -0.67 5.42
CA ASN A 286 35.99 -0.57 4.49
C ASN A 286 36.47 -1.93 3.97
N TYR A 287 36.39 -2.99 4.77
CA TYR A 287 36.73 -4.35 4.32
C TYR A 287 35.70 -4.92 3.33
N LEU A 288 34.41 -4.70 3.60
CA LEU A 288 33.32 -5.11 2.70
C LEU A 288 33.41 -4.36 1.36
N LYS A 289 33.70 -3.06 1.40
CA LYS A 289 33.88 -2.22 0.20
C LYS A 289 35.07 -2.65 -0.66
N ARG A 290 36.20 -3.02 -0.04
CA ARG A 290 37.39 -3.54 -0.74
C ARG A 290 37.14 -4.90 -1.39
N SER A 291 36.15 -5.64 -0.89
CA SER A 291 35.74 -6.96 -1.39
C SER A 291 34.60 -6.89 -2.40
N ASN A 292 34.31 -5.70 -2.94
CA ASN A 292 33.23 -5.42 -3.89
C ASN A 292 31.81 -5.74 -3.37
N ILE A 293 31.59 -5.70 -2.06
CA ILE A 293 30.27 -5.88 -1.46
C ILE A 293 29.71 -4.50 -1.14
N TYR A 294 28.67 -4.08 -1.87
CA TYR A 294 28.07 -2.74 -1.74
C TYR A 294 26.62 -2.77 -1.27
N THR A 295 25.90 -3.88 -1.48
CA THR A 295 24.49 -4.03 -1.05
C THR A 295 24.31 -5.14 -0.02
N LEU A 296 23.25 -5.02 0.78
CA LEU A 296 22.91 -6.00 1.80
C LEU A 296 22.54 -7.38 1.20
N LEU A 297 22.04 -7.38 -0.04
CA LEU A 297 21.84 -8.61 -0.82
C LEU A 297 23.17 -9.28 -1.20
N ASP A 298 24.19 -8.51 -1.60
CA ASP A 298 25.51 -9.07 -1.92
C ASP A 298 26.14 -9.70 -0.68
N LEU A 299 25.97 -9.08 0.48
CA LEU A 299 26.42 -9.62 1.76
C LEU A 299 25.74 -10.95 2.10
N LEU A 300 24.43 -11.06 1.88
CA LEU A 300 23.66 -12.29 2.13
C LEU A 300 23.91 -13.42 1.12
N ASN A 301 24.38 -13.09 -0.09
CA ASN A 301 24.70 -14.08 -1.12
C ASN A 301 26.11 -14.66 -0.98
N ASN A 302 27.00 -13.99 -0.23
CA ASN A 302 28.34 -14.51 0.04
C ASN A 302 28.31 -15.55 1.15
N SER A 303 29.01 -16.67 0.94
CA SER A 303 29.13 -17.71 1.96
C SER A 303 30.08 -17.25 3.07
N GLN A 304 29.92 -17.80 4.26
CA GLN A 304 30.77 -17.49 5.42
C GLN A 304 32.26 -17.73 5.13
N GLU A 305 32.58 -18.78 4.36
CA GLU A 305 33.93 -19.12 3.94
C GLU A 305 34.55 -18.04 3.06
N ASP A 306 33.73 -17.33 2.26
CA ASP A 306 34.19 -16.26 1.39
C ASP A 306 34.39 -14.95 2.16
N LEU A 307 33.61 -14.71 3.22
CA LEU A 307 33.81 -13.57 4.11
C LEU A 307 35.08 -13.71 4.98
N MET A 308 35.45 -14.94 5.34
CA MET A 308 36.68 -15.21 6.09
C MET A 308 37.95 -15.15 5.23
N LYS A 309 37.83 -15.18 3.91
CA LYS A 309 38.95 -14.96 2.97
C LYS A 309 39.31 -13.48 2.79
N ILE A 310 38.49 -12.56 3.31
CA ILE A 310 38.75 -11.13 3.27
C ILE A 310 39.91 -10.81 4.20
N GLU A 311 40.95 -10.15 3.68
CA GLU A 311 42.13 -9.78 4.47
C GLU A 311 41.75 -8.96 5.71
N HIS A 312 42.23 -9.42 6.87
CA HIS A 312 42.01 -8.82 8.20
C HIS A 312 40.59 -8.90 8.77
N PHE A 313 39.71 -9.73 8.22
CA PHE A 313 38.38 -10.00 8.76
C PHE A 313 38.45 -10.93 9.98
N ARG A 314 37.81 -10.57 11.11
CA ARG A 314 37.81 -11.39 12.34
C ARG A 314 36.45 -12.01 12.61
N ILE A 315 36.45 -13.10 13.38
CA ILE A 315 35.23 -13.79 13.86
C ILE A 315 34.30 -12.83 14.62
N ASN A 316 34.86 -11.84 15.34
CA ASN A 316 34.07 -10.85 16.05
C ASN A 316 33.34 -9.85 15.11
N ASP A 317 33.90 -9.59 13.93
CA ASP A 317 33.28 -8.72 12.92
C ASP A 317 32.05 -9.41 12.29
N VAL A 318 32.12 -10.74 12.10
CA VAL A 318 30.99 -11.58 11.66
C VAL A 318 29.85 -11.55 12.68
N LYS A 319 30.15 -11.67 13.99
CA LYS A 319 29.16 -11.59 15.06
C LYS A 319 28.45 -10.22 15.09
N GLN A 320 29.19 -9.14 14.87
CA GLN A 320 28.62 -7.79 14.82
C GLN A 320 27.70 -7.57 13.62
N ILE A 321 28.08 -8.09 12.45
CA ILE A 321 27.23 -8.07 11.24
C ILE A 321 25.92 -8.83 11.49
N LEU A 322 26.00 -10.03 12.10
CA LEU A 322 24.81 -10.83 12.43
C LEU A 322 23.88 -10.09 13.41
N GLY A 323 24.42 -9.50 14.48
CA GLY A 323 23.61 -8.75 15.44
C GLY A 323 22.91 -7.53 14.82
N ILE A 324 23.56 -6.82 13.89
CA ILE A 324 22.94 -5.68 13.19
C ILE A 324 21.87 -6.15 12.19
N LEU A 325 22.09 -7.27 11.51
CA LEU A 325 21.10 -7.88 10.61
C LEU A 325 19.85 -8.35 11.37
N GLU A 326 20.02 -8.99 12.54
CA GLU A 326 18.92 -9.41 13.41
C GLU A 326 18.14 -8.22 14.00
N LYS A 327 18.85 -7.13 14.35
CA LYS A 327 18.23 -5.92 14.90
C LYS A 327 17.45 -5.12 13.86
N HIS A 328 17.94 -5.01 12.64
CA HIS A 328 17.27 -4.26 11.57
C HIS A 328 16.16 -5.03 10.88
N PHE A 329 16.25 -6.36 10.86
CA PHE A 329 15.26 -7.20 10.20
C PHE A 329 14.99 -8.40 11.10
N SER A 330 13.82 -8.46 11.74
CA SER A 330 13.35 -9.64 12.48
C SER A 330 13.21 -10.86 11.55
N ILE A 331 14.34 -11.46 11.17
CA ILE A 331 14.47 -12.49 10.14
C ILE A 331 15.02 -13.75 10.79
N ASP A 332 14.24 -14.83 10.70
CA ASP A 332 14.77 -16.19 10.67
C ASP A 332 15.65 -16.35 9.43
N LEU A 333 16.96 -16.31 9.64
CA LEU A 333 17.96 -16.61 8.61
C LEU A 333 17.69 -18.01 8.02
N PRO A 334 17.88 -18.20 6.70
CA PRO A 334 17.66 -19.49 6.06
C PRO A 334 18.50 -20.57 6.75
N LYS A 335 17.90 -21.71 7.11
CA LYS A 335 18.51 -22.80 7.90
C LYS A 335 19.92 -23.23 7.44
N LYS A 336 20.30 -23.00 6.18
CA LYS A 336 21.66 -23.24 5.65
C LYS A 336 22.72 -22.29 6.21
N SER A 337 22.40 -21.02 6.50
CA SER A 337 23.34 -20.09 7.15
C SER A 337 23.34 -20.29 8.67
N LYS A 338 22.18 -20.51 9.30
CA LYS A 338 22.08 -20.79 10.75
C LYS A 338 22.94 -21.99 11.19
N MET A 339 22.94 -23.10 10.45
CA MET A 339 23.75 -24.29 10.78
C MET A 339 25.27 -24.04 10.78
N GLY A 340 25.78 -23.16 9.92
CA GLY A 340 27.22 -22.82 9.88
C GLY A 340 27.65 -21.91 11.04
N PHE A 341 26.77 -21.00 11.47
CA PHE A 341 27.05 -20.03 12.54
C PHE A 341 26.82 -20.59 13.95
N GLU A 342 25.84 -21.47 14.16
CA GLU A 342 25.62 -22.14 15.47
C GLU A 342 26.77 -23.10 15.83
N SER A 343 27.35 -23.80 14.84
CA SER A 343 28.49 -24.70 15.05
C SER A 343 29.75 -23.98 15.54
N LEU A 344 29.88 -22.67 15.34
CA LEU A 344 31.00 -21.86 15.84
C LEU A 344 30.70 -21.18 17.17
N ALA A 345 29.43 -20.89 17.48
CA ALA A 345 29.05 -20.47 18.82
C ALA A 345 29.34 -21.59 19.84
N GLN A 346 29.01 -22.84 19.48
CA GLN A 346 29.33 -24.02 20.30
C GLN A 346 30.83 -24.31 20.42
N LEU A 347 31.64 -23.96 19.41
CA LEU A 347 33.11 -24.14 19.45
C LEU A 347 33.81 -23.07 20.31
N ILE A 348 33.26 -21.86 20.39
CA ILE A 348 33.81 -20.76 21.20
C ILE A 348 33.49 -20.94 22.69
N ASP A 349 32.32 -21.50 23.02
CA ASP A 349 31.97 -21.83 24.41
C ASP A 349 32.80 -23.01 24.96
N SER A 350 33.34 -23.88 24.09
CA SER A 350 34.25 -24.98 24.49
C SER A 350 35.72 -24.59 24.68
N GLU A 351 36.18 -23.44 24.14
CA GLU A 351 37.54 -22.93 24.35
C GLU A 351 37.63 -21.88 25.46
N SER A 352 36.49 -21.54 26.10
CA SER A 352 36.42 -20.60 27.22
C SER A 352 36.31 -21.30 28.60
N GLY A 353 36.51 -22.62 28.64
CA GLY A 353 36.48 -23.46 29.85
C GLY A 353 37.86 -23.87 30.34
#